data_AF-A0AAV1JZK6-F1
#
_entry.id   AF-A0AAV1JZK6-F1
#
_cell.length_a   1.000
_cell.length_b   1.000
_cell.length_c   1.000
_cell.angle_alpha   90.00
_cell.angle_beta   90.00
_cell.angle_gamma   90.00
#
_symmetry.space_group_name_H-M   'P 1'
#
loop_
_entity.id
_entity.type
_entity.pdbx_description
1 polymer ?
#
loop_
_entity_poly.entity_id
_entity_poly.type
_entity_poly.pdbx_seq_one_letter_code
_entity_poly.pdbx_strand_id
1 'polypeptide(L)'
;MMSSEVLTSAGNEIRENLFQVTTAVKFLSNPNVQRCTMESKERFLRTKGLTDLEIKRAIEKCGDIVDVSSLTSELRFFTQSQQSWFKEKVLPIIIYGGFAYGCYWFYKNCIRQLIFIEEPKRKSTTECIEELRKSLDIMNASISSLRGEMQASVQQNSLRSQLDNLKDDIASVKGILLNRNQFPSLKTRTEPPSIPAWQRQSEEASSAEPVPEKKPHRTRSQRSESGGSNSSEGEQATKNSDSSLEIIS
;
A
#
# COMPACT_ATOMS: atom_id res chain seq x y z
N MET A 1 -66.62 12.49 -26.98
CA MET A 1 -65.82 12.75 -28.20
C MET A 1 -65.34 14.20 -28.31
N MET A 2 -66.02 15.18 -27.71
CA MET A 2 -65.63 16.62 -27.78
C MET A 2 -64.33 17.01 -27.03
N SER A 3 -63.84 16.23 -26.08
CA SER A 3 -62.63 16.59 -25.31
C SER A 3 -61.31 16.33 -26.06
N SER A 4 -61.30 15.40 -27.01
CA SER A 4 -60.10 15.02 -27.76
C SER A 4 -59.75 16.04 -28.83
N GLU A 5 -60.75 16.63 -29.48
CA GLU A 5 -60.59 17.63 -30.53
C GLU A 5 -60.04 18.96 -29.99
N VAL A 6 -60.44 19.32 -28.77
CA VAL A 6 -59.96 20.54 -28.08
C VAL A 6 -58.47 20.45 -27.72
N LEU A 7 -57.98 19.28 -27.27
CA LEU A 7 -56.56 19.09 -27.00
C LEU A 7 -55.70 19.14 -28.27
N THR A 8 -56.19 18.60 -29.38
CA THR A 8 -55.48 18.67 -30.67
C THR A 8 -55.49 20.07 -31.27
N SER A 9 -56.59 20.82 -31.14
CA SER A 9 -56.68 22.22 -31.59
C SER A 9 -55.73 23.12 -30.78
N ALA A 10 -55.75 23.00 -29.45
CA ALA A 10 -54.85 23.77 -28.58
C ALA A 10 -53.38 23.43 -28.83
N GLY A 11 -53.05 22.15 -29.08
CA GLY A 11 -51.70 21.74 -29.44
C GLY A 11 -51.23 22.31 -30.78
N ASN A 12 -52.12 22.38 -31.77
CA ASN A 12 -51.80 22.97 -33.08
C ASN A 12 -51.63 24.49 -32.99
N GLU A 13 -52.52 25.18 -32.26
CA GLU A 13 -52.42 26.62 -31.99
C GLU A 13 -51.08 26.96 -31.32
N ILE A 14 -50.66 26.22 -30.28
CA ILE A 14 -49.38 26.48 -29.58
C ILE A 14 -48.18 26.31 -30.53
N ARG A 15 -48.19 25.28 -31.39
CA ARG A 15 -47.12 25.02 -32.35
C ARG A 15 -47.05 26.09 -33.42
N GLU A 16 -48.20 26.54 -33.91
CA GLU A 16 -48.29 27.63 -34.87
C GLU A 16 -47.82 28.95 -34.26
N ASN A 17 -48.23 29.28 -33.04
CA ASN A 17 -47.77 30.47 -32.32
C ASN A 17 -46.23 30.49 -32.17
N LEU A 18 -45.63 29.35 -31.84
CA LEU A 18 -44.17 29.24 -31.71
C LEU A 18 -43.44 29.39 -33.04
N PHE A 19 -43.98 28.80 -34.11
CA PHE A 19 -43.40 28.88 -35.45
C PHE A 19 -43.51 30.28 -36.04
N GLN A 20 -44.65 30.95 -35.86
CA GLN A 20 -44.90 32.32 -36.30
C GLN A 20 -43.97 33.30 -35.59
N VAL A 21 -43.84 33.21 -34.26
CA VAL A 21 -42.90 34.03 -33.48
C VAL A 21 -41.46 33.80 -33.93
N THR A 22 -41.05 32.55 -34.16
CA THR A 22 -39.67 32.24 -34.60
C THR A 22 -39.39 32.80 -36.00
N THR A 23 -40.37 32.71 -36.90
CA THR A 23 -40.27 33.28 -38.26
C THR A 23 -40.20 34.81 -38.22
N ALA A 24 -40.99 35.44 -37.35
CA ALA A 24 -40.94 36.88 -37.12
C ALA A 24 -39.58 37.32 -36.53
N VAL A 25 -39.03 36.60 -35.55
CA VAL A 25 -37.69 36.86 -35.00
C VAL A 25 -36.63 36.77 -36.11
N LYS A 26 -36.72 35.75 -36.98
CA LYS A 26 -35.81 35.59 -38.12
C LYS A 26 -35.91 36.73 -39.13
N PHE A 27 -37.13 37.24 -39.37
CA PHE A 27 -37.36 38.42 -40.21
C PHE A 27 -36.79 39.70 -39.57
N LEU A 28 -37.06 39.91 -38.28
CA LEU A 28 -36.58 41.08 -37.52
C LEU A 28 -35.05 41.08 -37.33
N SER A 29 -34.41 39.90 -37.31
CA SER A 29 -32.96 39.73 -37.24
C SER A 29 -32.23 40.11 -38.53
N ASN A 30 -32.94 40.23 -39.67
CA ASN A 30 -32.32 40.58 -40.94
C ASN A 30 -31.87 42.05 -40.97
N PRO A 31 -30.62 42.38 -41.39
CA PRO A 31 -30.08 43.74 -41.35
C PRO A 31 -30.85 44.75 -42.21
N ASN A 32 -31.52 44.32 -43.30
CA ASN A 32 -32.34 45.22 -44.11
C ASN A 32 -33.65 45.60 -43.40
N VAL A 33 -34.20 44.67 -42.62
CA VAL A 33 -35.41 44.87 -41.84
C VAL A 33 -35.10 45.69 -40.59
N GLN A 34 -33.96 45.45 -39.93
CA GLN A 34 -33.54 46.22 -38.75
C GLN A 34 -33.51 47.73 -38.99
N ARG A 35 -33.13 48.16 -40.20
CA ARG A 35 -33.06 49.58 -40.61
C ARG A 35 -34.43 50.25 -40.79
N CYS A 36 -35.51 49.48 -40.88
CA CYS A 36 -36.86 50.03 -40.98
C CYS A 36 -37.38 50.50 -39.61
N THR A 37 -38.31 51.48 -39.63
CA THR A 37 -38.98 51.96 -38.41
C THR A 37 -39.79 50.84 -37.76
N MET A 38 -39.92 50.88 -36.43
CA MET A 38 -40.65 49.86 -35.67
C MET A 38 -42.12 49.75 -36.08
N GLU A 39 -42.77 50.88 -36.37
CA GLU A 39 -44.15 50.92 -36.86
C GLU A 39 -44.34 50.18 -38.20
N SER A 40 -43.34 50.24 -39.08
CA SER A 40 -43.37 49.54 -40.38
C SER A 40 -43.23 48.01 -40.19
N LYS A 41 -42.36 47.59 -39.27
CA LYS A 41 -42.18 46.17 -38.91
C LYS A 41 -43.46 45.59 -38.31
N GLU A 42 -44.10 46.30 -37.39
CA GLU A 42 -45.36 45.87 -36.77
C GLU A 42 -46.49 45.75 -37.79
N ARG A 43 -46.64 46.75 -38.68
CA ARG A 43 -47.64 46.68 -39.76
C ARG A 43 -47.39 45.52 -40.70
N PHE A 44 -46.14 45.23 -41.07
CA PHE A 44 -45.81 44.10 -41.93
C PHE A 44 -46.15 42.76 -41.28
N LEU A 45 -45.85 42.60 -39.99
CA LEU A 45 -46.17 41.37 -39.25
C LEU A 45 -47.68 41.21 -39.05
N ARG A 46 -48.43 42.30 -38.83
CA ARG A 46 -49.90 42.27 -38.80
C ARG A 46 -50.49 41.85 -40.15
N THR A 47 -49.99 42.39 -41.26
CA THR A 47 -50.42 41.99 -42.61
C THR A 47 -50.07 40.53 -42.92
N LYS A 48 -49.07 39.96 -42.24
CA LYS A 48 -48.72 38.53 -42.34
C LYS A 48 -49.64 37.62 -41.51
N GLY A 49 -50.63 38.18 -40.81
CA GLY A 49 -51.60 37.42 -40.03
C GLY A 49 -51.13 37.08 -38.61
N LEU A 50 -50.06 37.72 -38.12
CA LEU A 50 -49.62 37.53 -36.75
C LEU A 50 -50.44 38.39 -35.80
N THR A 51 -50.74 37.83 -34.63
CA THR A 51 -51.46 38.48 -33.54
C THR A 51 -50.54 39.49 -32.84
N ASP A 52 -51.10 40.59 -32.32
CA ASP A 52 -50.35 41.60 -31.57
C ASP A 52 -49.51 41.02 -30.41
N LEU A 53 -50.00 39.96 -29.77
CA LEU A 53 -49.29 39.23 -28.71
C LEU A 53 -48.03 38.52 -29.22
N GLU A 54 -48.10 37.91 -30.40
CA GLU A 54 -46.97 37.21 -31.04
C GLU A 54 -45.93 38.21 -31.55
N ILE A 55 -46.40 39.32 -32.11
CA ILE A 55 -45.56 40.43 -32.60
C ILE A 55 -44.75 41.01 -31.45
N LYS A 56 -45.39 41.34 -30.32
CA LYS A 56 -44.70 41.87 -29.13
C LYS A 56 -43.62 40.91 -28.63
N ARG A 57 -43.96 39.61 -28.53
CA ARG A 57 -43.03 38.56 -28.09
C ARG A 57 -41.86 38.37 -29.05
N ALA A 58 -42.07 38.51 -30.36
CA ALA A 58 -41.01 38.42 -31.36
C ALA A 58 -40.05 39.62 -31.32
N ILE A 59 -40.60 40.83 -31.11
CA ILE A 59 -39.81 42.06 -30.97
C ILE A 59 -38.94 42.03 -29.71
N GLU A 60 -39.51 41.61 -28.58
CA GLU A 60 -38.79 41.45 -27.31
C GLU A 60 -37.61 40.47 -27.45
N LYS A 61 -37.85 39.29 -28.03
CA LYS A 61 -36.79 38.31 -28.31
C LYS A 61 -35.73 38.83 -29.27
N CYS A 62 -36.11 39.60 -30.28
CA CYS A 62 -35.14 40.20 -31.20
C CYS A 62 -34.28 41.27 -30.52
N GLY A 63 -34.85 42.07 -29.61
CA GLY A 63 -34.11 43.07 -28.84
C GLY A 63 -32.98 42.46 -28.02
N ASP A 64 -33.27 41.37 -27.32
CA ASP A 64 -32.31 40.64 -26.47
C ASP A 64 -31.14 40.04 -27.29
N ILE A 65 -31.44 39.47 -28.48
CA ILE A 65 -30.41 38.91 -29.38
C ILE A 65 -29.49 39.99 -29.96
N VAL A 66 -30.03 41.18 -30.24
CA VAL A 66 -29.26 42.32 -30.76
C VAL A 66 -28.37 42.91 -29.67
N ASP A 67 -28.83 43.00 -28.43
CA ASP A 67 -28.04 43.52 -27.30
C ASP A 67 -26.85 42.60 -26.97
N VAL A 68 -27.07 41.29 -26.90
CA VAL A 68 -25.99 40.30 -26.74
C VAL A 68 -24.99 40.35 -27.91
N SER A 69 -25.49 40.51 -29.14
CA SER A 69 -24.62 40.67 -30.31
C SER A 69 -23.83 41.98 -30.26
N SER A 70 -24.42 43.07 -29.78
CA SER A 70 -23.77 44.37 -29.61
C SER A 70 -22.68 44.31 -28.54
N LEU A 71 -22.94 43.66 -27.39
CA LEU A 71 -21.96 43.45 -26.32
C LEU A 71 -20.75 42.62 -26.80
N THR A 72 -20.99 41.57 -27.59
CA THR A 72 -19.89 40.79 -28.21
C THR A 72 -19.21 41.51 -29.37
N SER A 73 -19.84 42.57 -29.91
CA SER A 73 -19.30 43.37 -31.00
C SER A 73 -18.42 44.49 -30.46
N GLU A 74 -18.83 45.18 -29.40
CA GLU A 74 -18.01 46.14 -28.62
C GLU A 74 -16.65 45.51 -28.25
N LEU A 75 -16.65 44.28 -27.75
CA LEU A 75 -15.42 43.56 -27.39
C LEU A 75 -14.58 43.14 -28.61
N ARG A 76 -15.20 42.97 -29.79
CA ARG A 76 -14.51 42.65 -31.05
C ARG A 76 -13.95 43.88 -31.76
N PHE A 77 -14.61 45.04 -31.70
CA PHE A 77 -14.19 46.27 -32.39
C PHE A 77 -12.87 46.84 -31.87
N PHE A 78 -12.60 46.77 -30.56
CA PHE A 78 -11.29 47.16 -30.00
C PHE A 78 -10.13 46.32 -30.54
N THR A 79 -10.42 45.10 -30.99
CA THR A 79 -9.39 44.20 -31.52
C THR A 79 -9.28 44.27 -33.04
N GLN A 80 -10.37 44.56 -33.77
CA GLN A 80 -10.43 44.33 -35.21
C GLN A 80 -9.64 45.33 -36.08
N SER A 81 -9.47 46.58 -35.66
CA SER A 81 -8.89 47.64 -36.52
C SER A 81 -7.38 47.52 -36.75
N GLN A 82 -6.63 46.88 -35.86
CA GLN A 82 -5.19 46.64 -36.03
C GLN A 82 -4.93 45.20 -36.51
N GLN A 83 -5.94 44.37 -36.75
CA GLN A 83 -5.73 42.94 -36.62
C GLN A 83 -5.32 42.16 -37.87
N SER A 84 -5.36 42.65 -39.12
CA SER A 84 -5.00 41.74 -40.24
C SER A 84 -3.49 41.43 -40.26
N TRP A 85 -2.65 42.45 -40.47
CA TRP A 85 -1.18 42.25 -40.49
C TRP A 85 -0.64 41.82 -39.12
N PHE A 86 -1.23 42.28 -38.01
CA PHE A 86 -0.79 41.94 -36.66
C PHE A 86 -1.24 40.51 -36.30
N LYS A 87 -2.40 40.01 -36.79
CA LYS A 87 -2.75 38.59 -36.60
C LYS A 87 -1.88 37.67 -37.44
N GLU A 88 -1.59 38.05 -38.68
CA GLU A 88 -0.86 37.17 -39.60
C GLU A 88 0.61 37.05 -39.20
N LYS A 89 1.22 38.12 -38.67
CA LYS A 89 2.65 38.15 -38.32
C LYS A 89 2.92 38.18 -36.82
N VAL A 90 2.18 38.96 -36.04
CA VAL A 90 2.47 39.15 -34.60
C VAL A 90 1.86 38.06 -33.73
N LEU A 91 0.71 37.50 -34.09
CA LEU A 91 0.13 36.35 -33.37
C LEU A 91 1.07 35.12 -33.34
N PRO A 92 1.66 34.65 -34.45
CA PRO A 92 2.61 33.53 -34.38
C PRO A 92 3.89 33.90 -33.63
N ILE A 93 4.34 35.16 -33.64
CA ILE A 93 5.50 35.61 -32.85
C ILE A 93 5.19 35.59 -31.35
N ILE A 94 3.99 36.02 -30.95
CA ILE A 94 3.54 35.97 -29.55
C ILE A 94 3.36 34.52 -29.10
N ILE A 95 2.76 33.66 -29.93
CA ILE A 95 2.60 32.24 -29.62
C ILE A 95 3.97 31.57 -29.52
N TYR A 96 4.87 31.80 -30.47
CA TYR A 96 6.21 31.21 -30.45
C TYR A 96 7.06 31.75 -29.30
N GLY A 97 6.99 33.06 -29.00
CA GLY A 97 7.67 33.67 -27.87
C GLY A 97 7.13 33.19 -26.52
N GLY A 98 5.80 33.08 -26.38
CA GLY A 98 5.15 32.52 -25.20
C GLY A 98 5.45 31.04 -25.03
N PHE A 99 5.48 30.27 -26.12
CA PHE A 99 5.86 28.87 -26.12
C PHE A 99 7.34 28.68 -25.78
N ALA A 100 8.25 29.48 -26.36
CA ALA A 100 9.68 29.43 -26.07
C ALA A 100 9.99 29.86 -24.63
N TYR A 101 9.31 30.90 -24.12
CA TYR A 101 9.42 31.33 -22.73
C TYR A 101 8.81 30.31 -21.77
N GLY A 102 7.67 29.73 -22.12
CA GLY A 102 7.04 28.63 -21.40
C GLY A 102 7.94 27.41 -21.36
N CYS A 103 8.55 27.02 -22.47
CA CYS A 103 9.55 25.96 -22.56
C CYS A 103 10.82 26.30 -21.77
N TYR A 104 11.29 27.56 -21.75
CA TYR A 104 12.43 27.99 -20.93
C TYR A 104 12.11 27.95 -19.44
N TRP A 105 10.91 28.39 -19.05
CA TRP A 105 10.45 28.36 -17.67
C TRP A 105 10.18 26.93 -17.21
N PHE A 106 9.56 26.10 -18.05
CA PHE A 106 9.36 24.67 -17.84
C PHE A 106 10.69 23.93 -17.82
N TYR A 107 11.65 24.29 -18.67
CA TYR A 107 13.02 23.81 -18.57
C TYR A 107 13.57 24.20 -17.19
N LYS A 108 13.59 25.47 -16.83
CA LYS A 108 14.15 25.93 -15.54
C LYS A 108 13.42 25.41 -14.31
N ASN A 109 12.12 25.13 -14.39
CA ASN A 109 11.29 24.75 -13.24
C ASN A 109 11.04 23.24 -13.21
N CYS A 110 10.70 22.63 -14.34
CA CYS A 110 10.52 21.19 -14.45
C CYS A 110 11.85 20.45 -14.56
N ILE A 111 12.88 20.89 -15.27
CA ILE A 111 14.20 20.19 -15.18
C ILE A 111 14.82 20.42 -13.81
N ARG A 112 14.67 21.61 -13.21
CA ARG A 112 15.11 21.82 -11.82
C ARG A 112 14.24 21.11 -10.77
N GLN A 113 13.05 20.61 -11.10
CA GLN A 113 12.30 19.76 -10.17
C GLN A 113 12.34 18.29 -10.56
N LEU A 114 12.67 17.94 -11.80
CA LEU A 114 12.60 16.59 -12.36
C LEU A 114 14.00 15.96 -12.53
N ILE A 115 15.02 16.75 -12.88
CA ILE A 115 16.43 16.34 -12.86
C ILE A 115 17.09 16.62 -11.50
N PHE A 116 16.53 17.52 -10.70
CA PHE A 116 17.01 17.76 -9.32
C PHE A 116 16.36 16.84 -8.28
N ILE A 117 15.57 15.84 -8.74
CA ILE A 117 15.29 14.63 -7.97
C ILE A 117 16.51 13.69 -7.96
N GLU A 118 17.47 13.82 -8.89
CA GLU A 118 18.62 12.91 -8.97
C GLU A 118 19.86 13.58 -9.58
N GLU A 119 20.55 14.40 -8.78
CA GLU A 119 21.98 14.26 -8.42
C GLU A 119 22.44 15.43 -7.51
N PRO A 120 23.41 15.20 -6.61
CA PRO A 120 23.30 15.60 -5.22
C PRO A 120 24.09 16.86 -4.89
N LYS A 121 23.51 17.74 -4.05
CA LYS A 121 24.29 18.14 -2.88
C LYS A 121 24.36 16.89 -2.01
N ARG A 122 25.57 16.34 -1.87
CA ARG A 122 25.98 15.18 -1.07
C ARG A 122 25.55 15.22 0.42
N LYS A 123 24.25 15.36 0.68
CA LYS A 123 23.68 15.54 2.01
C LYS A 123 22.42 14.70 2.18
N SER A 124 21.45 14.72 1.25
CA SER A 124 20.19 13.99 1.47
C SER A 124 20.27 12.46 1.27
N THR A 125 20.96 11.95 0.26
CA THR A 125 21.14 10.49 0.09
C THR A 125 22.08 9.91 1.13
N THR A 126 23.09 10.68 1.56
CA THR A 126 24.00 10.29 2.64
C THR A 126 23.32 10.36 4.01
N GLU A 127 22.49 11.37 4.27
CA GLU A 127 21.68 11.47 5.49
C GLU A 127 20.63 10.36 5.55
N CYS A 128 19.98 10.01 4.43
CA CYS A 128 19.05 8.87 4.38
C CYS A 128 19.76 7.54 4.65
N ILE A 129 20.95 7.32 4.08
CA ILE A 129 21.75 6.12 4.37
C ILE A 129 22.22 6.10 5.84
N GLU A 130 22.54 7.26 6.42
CA GLU A 130 22.92 7.40 7.82
C GLU A 130 21.73 7.19 8.76
N GLU A 131 20.56 7.70 8.44
CA GLU A 131 19.30 7.45 9.14
C GLU A 131 18.90 5.98 9.07
N LEU A 132 19.05 5.34 7.91
CA LEU A 132 18.81 3.91 7.75
C LEU A 132 19.80 3.07 8.55
N ARG A 133 21.09 3.43 8.55
CA ARG A 133 22.08 2.75 9.40
C ARG A 133 21.77 2.94 10.88
N LYS A 134 21.45 4.16 11.30
CA LYS A 134 21.05 4.48 12.67
C LYS A 134 19.79 3.72 13.07
N SER A 135 18.79 3.64 12.20
CA SER A 135 17.58 2.86 12.44
C SER A 135 17.89 1.37 12.54
N LEU A 136 18.80 0.84 11.71
CA LEU A 136 19.22 -0.55 11.76
C LEU A 136 19.98 -0.87 13.05
N ASP A 137 20.86 0.02 13.51
CA ASP A 137 21.58 -0.12 14.78
C ASP A 137 20.62 -0.07 15.97
N ILE A 138 19.66 0.85 15.96
CA ILE A 138 18.61 0.93 16.99
C ILE A 138 17.78 -0.36 17.01
N MET A 139 17.40 -0.89 15.85
CA MET A 139 16.67 -2.15 15.76
C MET A 139 17.52 -3.35 16.22
N ASN A 140 18.80 -3.39 15.86
CA ASN A 140 19.71 -4.46 16.29
C ASN A 140 19.90 -4.44 17.81
N ALA A 141 20.06 -3.24 18.40
CA ALA A 141 20.09 -3.04 19.84
C ALA A 141 18.77 -3.49 20.50
N SER A 142 17.63 -3.14 19.91
CA SER A 142 16.30 -3.52 20.40
C SER A 142 16.05 -5.03 20.33
N ILE A 143 16.49 -5.69 19.25
CA ILE A 143 16.41 -7.16 19.11
C ILE A 143 17.35 -7.82 20.13
N SER A 144 18.54 -7.27 20.35
CA SER A 144 19.50 -7.79 21.33
C SER A 144 18.98 -7.65 22.76
N SER A 145 18.37 -6.51 23.10
CA SER A 145 17.74 -6.31 24.41
C SER A 145 16.53 -7.21 24.59
N LEU A 146 15.67 -7.33 23.57
CA LEU A 146 14.51 -8.24 23.61
C LEU A 146 14.94 -9.70 23.75
N ARG A 147 16.03 -10.11 23.08
CA ARG A 147 16.62 -11.44 23.25
C ARG A 147 17.13 -11.64 24.67
N GLY A 148 17.77 -10.63 25.25
CA GLY A 148 18.23 -10.64 26.65
C GLY A 148 17.08 -10.76 27.64
N GLU A 149 16.04 -9.96 27.48
CA GLU A 149 14.82 -10.02 28.30
C GLU A 149 14.10 -11.37 28.14
N MET A 150 14.00 -11.88 26.91
CA MET A 150 13.40 -13.18 26.67
C MET A 150 14.22 -14.30 27.32
N GLN A 151 15.54 -14.28 27.26
CA GLN A 151 16.39 -15.24 27.94
C GLN A 151 16.27 -15.15 29.46
N ALA A 152 16.23 -13.94 30.01
CA ALA A 152 15.97 -13.71 31.44
C ALA A 152 14.58 -14.22 31.86
N SER A 153 13.55 -14.00 31.02
CA SER A 153 12.20 -14.49 31.27
C SER A 153 12.12 -16.02 31.22
N VAL A 154 12.85 -16.68 30.31
CA VAL A 154 12.95 -18.14 30.22
C VAL A 154 13.67 -18.70 31.45
N GLN A 155 14.73 -18.07 31.92
CA GLN A 155 15.40 -18.43 33.18
C GLN A 155 14.50 -18.22 34.39
N GLN A 156 13.75 -17.12 34.44
CA GLN A 156 12.79 -16.89 35.52
C GLN A 156 11.66 -17.92 35.50
N ASN A 157 11.20 -18.33 34.31
CA ASN A 157 10.20 -19.37 34.16
C ASN A 157 10.75 -20.76 34.56
N SER A 158 12.02 -21.06 34.28
CA SER A 158 12.65 -22.31 34.75
C SER A 158 12.84 -22.34 36.26
N LEU A 159 13.17 -21.21 36.89
CA LEU A 159 13.23 -21.12 38.36
C LEU A 159 11.84 -21.27 38.98
N ARG A 160 10.81 -20.68 38.37
CA ARG A 160 9.42 -20.86 38.80
C ARG A 160 8.98 -22.30 38.71
N SER A 161 9.28 -22.99 37.61
CA SER A 161 8.93 -24.41 37.49
C SER A 161 9.69 -25.27 38.51
N GLN A 162 10.95 -24.94 38.83
CA GLN A 162 11.67 -25.62 39.92
C GLN A 162 11.01 -25.37 41.28
N LEU A 163 10.54 -24.15 41.57
CA LEU A 163 9.79 -23.87 42.79
C LEU A 163 8.46 -24.63 42.87
N ASP A 164 7.76 -24.77 41.74
CA ASP A 164 6.51 -25.55 41.69
C ASP A 164 6.78 -27.04 41.93
N ASN A 165 7.84 -27.60 41.32
CA ASN A 165 8.26 -28.98 41.61
C ASN A 165 8.63 -29.17 43.08
N LEU A 166 9.39 -28.24 43.67
CA LEU A 166 9.74 -28.30 45.10
C LEU A 166 8.50 -28.16 46.00
N LYS A 167 7.52 -27.35 45.61
CA LYS A 167 6.24 -27.23 46.31
C LYS A 167 5.47 -28.55 46.24
N ASP A 168 5.46 -29.21 45.09
CA ASP A 168 4.83 -30.51 44.91
C ASP A 168 5.55 -31.60 45.72
N ASP A 169 6.88 -31.59 45.76
CA ASP A 169 7.68 -32.46 46.62
C ASP A 169 7.40 -32.21 48.11
N ILE A 170 7.31 -30.95 48.53
CA ILE A 170 6.92 -30.59 49.91
C ILE A 170 5.49 -31.03 50.20
N ALA A 171 4.56 -30.88 49.26
CA ALA A 171 3.19 -31.36 49.41
C ALA A 171 3.12 -32.89 49.47
N SER A 172 3.97 -33.59 48.72
CA SER A 172 4.12 -35.05 48.75
C SER A 172 4.72 -35.52 50.07
N VAL A 173 5.80 -34.88 50.55
CA VAL A 173 6.42 -35.17 51.85
C VAL A 173 5.45 -34.85 52.99
N LYS A 174 4.75 -33.71 52.93
CA LYS A 174 3.66 -33.39 53.86
C LYS A 174 2.55 -34.43 53.76
N GLY A 175 2.24 -34.89 52.55
CA GLY A 175 1.32 -35.98 52.28
C GLY A 175 1.74 -37.25 52.99
N ILE A 176 2.98 -37.73 52.81
CA ILE A 176 3.52 -38.94 53.46
C ILE A 176 3.62 -38.77 54.98
N LEU A 177 4.01 -37.60 55.47
CA LEU A 177 4.14 -37.32 56.91
C LEU A 177 2.78 -37.20 57.60
N LEU A 178 1.75 -36.67 56.92
CA LEU A 178 0.38 -36.64 57.41
C LEU A 178 -0.38 -37.96 57.13
N ASN A 179 0.02 -38.69 56.09
CA ASN A 179 -0.43 -40.05 55.76
C ASN A 179 0.36 -41.13 56.52
N ARG A 180 1.30 -40.73 57.40
CA ARG A 180 2.00 -41.59 58.36
C ARG A 180 1.04 -42.23 59.38
N ASN A 181 -0.19 -41.74 59.45
CA ASN A 181 -1.23 -42.29 60.32
C ASN A 181 -2.07 -43.37 59.60
N GLN A 182 -1.78 -43.68 58.34
CA GLN A 182 -2.41 -44.75 57.56
C GLN A 182 -1.42 -45.81 57.09
N PHE A 183 -0.43 -46.19 57.91
CA PHE A 183 0.07 -47.55 57.76
C PHE A 183 -1.15 -48.47 57.95
N PRO A 184 -1.55 -49.28 56.96
CA PRO A 184 -2.59 -50.26 57.18
C PRO A 184 -2.14 -51.11 58.36
N SER A 185 -2.90 -51.08 59.45
CA SER A 185 -2.70 -52.01 60.57
C SER A 185 -2.55 -53.39 59.94
N LEU A 186 -1.42 -54.07 60.16
CA LEU A 186 -1.11 -55.40 59.64
C LEU A 186 -2.24 -56.37 60.02
N LYS A 187 -3.29 -56.43 59.22
CA LYS A 187 -4.31 -57.47 59.29
C LYS A 187 -3.79 -58.59 58.42
N THR A 188 -3.04 -59.48 59.07
CA THR A 188 -3.01 -60.92 58.82
C THR A 188 -3.65 -61.33 57.49
N ARG A 189 -2.88 -61.34 56.41
CA ARG A 189 -3.29 -61.93 55.14
C ARG A 189 -2.25 -62.97 54.74
N THR A 190 -2.64 -64.21 54.99
CA THR A 190 -2.12 -65.46 54.42
C THR A 190 -2.05 -65.32 52.90
N GLU A 191 -0.97 -65.84 52.30
CA GLU A 191 -0.56 -65.87 50.87
C GLU A 191 0.62 -64.92 50.53
N PRO A 192 1.79 -65.44 50.11
CA PRO A 192 3.00 -64.66 49.87
C PRO A 192 2.90 -63.80 48.59
N PRO A 193 3.50 -62.60 48.57
CA PRO A 193 3.43 -61.69 47.42
C PRO A 193 4.21 -62.24 46.22
N SER A 194 3.50 -62.54 45.12
CA SER A 194 4.12 -62.88 43.85
C SER A 194 4.87 -61.69 43.29
N ILE A 195 6.18 -61.87 43.12
CA ILE A 195 7.08 -60.89 42.53
C ILE A 195 6.70 -60.70 41.05
N PRO A 196 6.53 -59.44 40.58
CA PRO A 196 6.21 -59.16 39.19
C PRO A 196 7.31 -59.65 38.24
N ALA A 197 6.92 -60.04 37.03
CA ALA A 197 7.78 -60.76 36.07
C ALA A 197 9.08 -60.03 35.68
N TRP A 198 9.16 -58.72 35.87
CA TRP A 198 10.36 -57.93 35.57
C TRP A 198 11.52 -58.18 36.54
N GLN A 199 11.26 -58.68 37.76
CA GLN A 199 12.30 -58.97 38.74
C GLN A 199 12.86 -60.40 38.64
N ARG A 200 12.25 -61.28 37.82
CA ARG A 200 12.69 -62.68 37.63
C ARG A 200 13.78 -62.87 36.56
N GLN A 201 14.06 -61.86 35.73
CA GLN A 201 15.02 -62.01 34.62
C GLN A 201 16.49 -61.82 35.04
N SER A 202 16.74 -61.35 36.26
CA SER A 202 18.08 -61.10 36.79
C SER A 202 18.76 -62.33 37.41
N GLU A 203 18.05 -63.45 37.62
CA GLU A 203 18.62 -64.67 38.25
C GLU A 203 19.08 -65.75 37.25
N GLU A 204 18.69 -65.69 35.97
CA GLU A 204 19.08 -66.70 34.97
C GLU A 204 20.48 -66.46 34.35
N ALA A 205 21.24 -65.49 34.87
CA ALA A 205 22.58 -65.14 34.41
C ALA A 205 23.70 -65.53 35.40
N SER A 206 23.42 -66.31 36.46
CA SER A 206 24.48 -66.76 37.36
C SER A 206 24.20 -68.16 37.93
N SER A 207 25.12 -69.09 37.66
CA SER A 207 25.33 -70.38 38.35
C SER A 207 24.76 -71.66 37.71
N ALA A 208 25.56 -72.33 36.85
CA ALA A 208 26.06 -73.71 37.09
C ALA A 208 26.69 -74.35 35.81
N GLU A 209 28.01 -74.61 35.90
CA GLU A 209 28.89 -75.51 35.09
C GLU A 209 28.50 -77.03 35.20
N PRO A 210 29.16 -78.06 34.56
CA PRO A 210 30.45 -78.12 33.80
C PRO A 210 30.54 -79.03 32.50
N VAL A 211 31.52 -78.74 31.60
CA VAL A 211 32.59 -79.57 30.87
C VAL A 211 32.28 -81.00 30.28
N PRO A 212 32.88 -81.56 29.15
CA PRO A 212 34.19 -81.31 28.46
C PRO A 212 34.32 -81.31 26.89
N GLU A 213 35.42 -80.67 26.45
CA GLU A 213 36.43 -80.92 25.36
C GLU A 213 36.14 -81.59 23.98
N LYS A 214 36.56 -80.89 22.88
CA LYS A 214 37.72 -81.26 21.99
C LYS A 214 38.02 -80.18 20.90
N LYS A 215 39.30 -79.85 20.71
CA LYS A 215 39.94 -78.91 19.74
C LYS A 215 40.17 -79.56 18.33
N PRO A 216 40.89 -78.94 17.34
CA PRO A 216 40.85 -77.59 16.72
C PRO A 216 40.86 -77.64 15.17
N HIS A 217 40.59 -76.53 14.44
CA HIS A 217 41.24 -76.33 13.12
C HIS A 217 41.38 -74.85 12.67
N ARG A 218 42.59 -74.57 12.22
CA ARG A 218 43.22 -73.35 11.67
C ARG A 218 42.82 -73.13 10.20
N THR A 219 42.88 -71.89 9.67
CA THR A 219 43.35 -71.40 8.33
C THR A 219 42.74 -69.99 8.09
N ARG A 220 43.46 -68.85 8.13
CA ARG A 220 44.47 -68.26 7.22
C ARG A 220 43.92 -67.75 5.86
N SER A 221 44.41 -66.56 5.49
CA SER A 221 44.40 -65.90 4.16
C SER A 221 43.13 -65.14 3.77
N GLN A 222 43.16 -64.00 3.07
CA GLN A 222 44.20 -63.02 2.69
C GLN A 222 43.48 -61.92 1.86
N ARG A 223 44.01 -60.68 1.89
CA ARG A 223 44.00 -59.69 0.77
C ARG A 223 42.64 -59.13 0.30
N SER A 224 42.45 -57.90 -0.19
CA SER A 224 43.31 -56.86 -0.78
C SER A 224 42.57 -55.51 -0.65
N GLU A 225 43.20 -54.42 -0.24
CA GLU A 225 43.80 -53.36 -1.09
C GLU A 225 42.79 -52.41 -1.77
N SER A 226 42.80 -51.16 -1.30
CA SER A 226 42.69 -49.90 -2.06
C SER A 226 42.41 -48.79 -1.03
N GLY A 227 43.17 -47.73 -0.85
CA GLY A 227 44.24 -47.14 -1.66
C GLY A 227 44.14 -45.61 -1.47
N GLY A 228 45.25 -44.98 -1.07
CA GLY A 228 45.47 -43.51 -1.06
C GLY A 228 45.19 -42.84 0.29
N SER A 229 46.14 -42.47 1.17
CA SER A 229 47.37 -41.66 0.97
C SER A 229 47.03 -40.32 0.29
N ASN A 230 47.45 -39.14 0.74
CA ASN A 230 48.52 -38.70 1.64
C ASN A 230 48.12 -37.27 2.10
N SER A 231 48.34 -36.84 3.34
CA SER A 231 49.62 -36.42 3.94
C SER A 231 50.12 -35.06 3.46
N SER A 232 50.13 -34.08 4.37
CA SER A 232 51.33 -33.40 4.92
C SER A 232 50.85 -32.14 5.69
N GLU A 233 51.13 -32.01 6.99
CA GLU A 233 52.41 -31.57 7.61
C GLU A 233 52.78 -30.12 7.23
N GLY A 234 53.20 -29.22 8.10
CA GLY A 234 53.64 -29.27 9.50
C GLY A 234 53.36 -27.92 10.18
N GLU A 235 53.34 -27.86 11.52
CA GLU A 235 54.49 -27.43 12.36
C GLU A 235 54.85 -25.94 12.13
N GLN A 236 55.04 -25.05 13.11
CA GLN A 236 55.23 -25.12 14.56
C GLN A 236 55.12 -23.68 15.10
N ALA A 237 54.61 -23.56 16.32
CA ALA A 237 55.12 -22.74 17.42
C ALA A 237 55.40 -21.22 17.32
N THR A 238 55.01 -20.56 18.42
CA THR A 238 55.55 -19.34 19.03
C THR A 238 54.99 -18.00 18.54
N LYS A 239 54.21 -17.32 19.39
CA LYS A 239 54.72 -16.26 20.28
C LYS A 239 53.59 -15.60 21.07
N ASN A 240 53.71 -15.76 22.37
CA ASN A 240 53.20 -14.87 23.40
C ASN A 240 53.96 -13.53 23.36
N SER A 241 53.25 -12.42 23.59
CA SER A 241 53.68 -11.05 23.96
C SER A 241 52.40 -10.23 23.80
N ASP A 242 51.62 -9.85 24.82
CA ASP A 242 51.90 -8.93 25.96
C ASP A 242 52.50 -7.57 25.54
N SER A 243 51.97 -6.49 26.14
CA SER A 243 52.25 -5.03 25.95
C SER A 243 51.17 -4.27 25.15
N SER A 244 50.46 -3.24 25.62
CA SER A 244 50.35 -2.44 26.88
C SER A 244 48.95 -1.76 26.84
N LEU A 245 48.09 -1.71 27.87
CA LEU A 245 48.07 -0.88 29.09
C LEU A 245 48.42 0.61 28.88
N GLU A 246 47.63 1.49 29.53
CA GLU A 246 47.73 2.97 29.65
C GLU A 246 46.88 3.80 28.66
N ILE A 247 46.01 4.77 29.04
CA ILE A 247 45.79 5.53 30.29
C ILE A 247 44.31 5.99 30.38
N ILE A 248 43.87 6.07 31.64
CA ILE A 248 42.67 6.66 32.24
C ILE A 248 42.52 8.17 31.94
N SER A 249 41.28 8.65 31.72
CA SER A 249 40.64 9.79 32.42
C SER A 249 39.46 10.35 31.65
#